data_AF-A0A7C6HHS8-F1
#
_entry.id   AF-A0A7C6HHS8-F1
#
_cell.length_a   1.000
_cell.length_b   1.000
_cell.length_c   1.000
_cell.angle_alpha   90.00
_cell.angle_beta   90.00
_cell.angle_gamma   90.00
#
_symmetry.space_group_name_H-M   'P 1'
#
loop_
_entity.id
_entity.type
_entity.pdbx_description
1 polymer ?
#
loop_
_entity_poly.entity_id
_entity_poly.type
_entity_poly.pdbx_seq_one_letter_code
_entity_poly.pdbx_strand_id
1 'polypeptide(L)' 'MKTYMIMLKSIDDVKRFVNAATTLTCEADLSSGRYIVDAKSIMGIFSLDLSRPIKLELHCNEDHCCDGFVDKIKDFIVEE' A
#
# COMPACT_ATOMS: atom_id res chain seq x y z
N MET A 1 -14.10 -1.21 1.94
CA MET A 1 -12.85 -1.91 1.57
C MET A 1 -12.57 -1.73 0.09
N LYS A 2 -11.38 -1.24 -0.27
CA LYS A 2 -10.89 -1.16 -1.66
C LYS A 2 -9.61 -1.99 -1.76
N THR A 3 -9.38 -2.65 -2.88
CA THR A 3 -8.21 -3.50 -3.10
C THR A 3 -7.50 -3.04 -4.37
N TYR A 4 -6.16 -3.13 -4.36
CA TYR A 4 -5.32 -2.82 -5.52
C TYR A 4 -4.14 -3.77 -5.56
N MET A 5 -3.64 -4.09 -6.75
CA MET A 5 -2.32 -4.69 -6.91
C MET A 5 -1.31 -3.57 -7.18
N ILE A 6 -0.22 -3.53 -6.41
CA ILE A 6 0.81 -2.49 -6.54
C ILE A 6 2.20 -3.08 -6.75
N MET A 7 3.09 -2.30 -7.36
CA MET A 7 4.51 -2.63 -7.55
C MET A 7 5.41 -1.53 -6.98
N LEU A 8 6.28 -1.90 -6.04
CA LEU A 8 7.30 -1.03 -5.46
C LEU A 8 8.67 -1.53 -5.91
N LYS A 9 9.26 -0.88 -6.93
CA LYS A 9 10.44 -1.39 -7.66
C LYS A 9 11.77 -0.95 -7.05
N SER A 10 11.74 0.05 -6.18
CA SER A 10 12.94 0.63 -5.58
C SER A 10 12.73 0.99 -4.10
N ILE A 11 13.85 1.20 -3.40
CA ILE A 11 13.84 1.72 -2.03
C ILE A 11 13.15 3.10 -1.97
N ASP A 12 13.27 3.90 -3.02
CA ASP A 12 12.61 5.21 -3.10
C ASP A 12 11.09 5.05 -3.22
N ASP A 13 10.61 4.09 -4.01
CA ASP A 13 9.17 3.77 -4.12
C ASP A 13 8.60 3.37 -2.77
N VAL A 14 9.31 2.50 -2.04
CA VAL A 14 8.90 2.08 -0.68
C VAL A 14 8.80 3.30 0.25
N LYS A 15 9.79 4.20 0.23
CA LYS A 15 9.74 5.43 1.05
C LYS A 15 8.58 6.34 0.66
N ARG A 16 8.38 6.58 -0.63
CA ARG A 16 7.27 7.40 -1.15
C ARG A 16 5.91 6.81 -0.78
N PHE A 17 5.77 5.50 -0.94
CA PHE A 17 4.56 4.77 -0.58
C PHE A 17 4.26 4.87 0.93
N VAL A 18 5.24 4.57 1.78
CA VAL A 18 5.06 4.66 3.25
C VAL A 18 4.72 6.09 3.67
N ASN A 19 5.39 7.09 3.11
CA ASN A 19 5.08 8.49 3.40
C ASN A 19 3.66 8.89 2.97
N ALA A 20 3.13 8.30 1.89
CA ALA A 20 1.72 8.48 1.54
C ALA A 20 0.81 7.73 2.53
N ALA A 21 1.16 6.49 2.89
CA ALA A 21 0.36 5.62 3.75
C ALA A 21 0.26 6.16 5.19
N THR A 22 1.30 6.81 5.71
CA THR A 22 1.27 7.44 7.04
C THR A 22 0.30 8.61 7.13
N THR A 23 -0.12 9.18 5.99
CA THR A 23 -1.17 10.21 5.96
C THR A 23 -2.59 9.65 5.99
N LEU A 24 -2.76 8.32 5.84
CA LEU A 24 -4.05 7.66 5.97
C LEU A 24 -4.50 7.63 7.42
N THR A 25 -5.74 8.08 7.65
CA THR A 25 -6.42 7.94 8.93
C THR A 25 -7.00 6.54 9.14
N CYS A 26 -7.30 5.81 8.06
CA CYS A 26 -7.76 4.44 8.11
C CYS A 26 -6.60 3.43 8.15
N GLU A 27 -6.96 2.17 8.38
CA GLU A 27 -6.03 1.04 8.27
C GLU A 27 -5.79 0.68 6.80
N ALA A 28 -4.59 0.17 6.52
CA ALA A 28 -4.21 -0.31 5.22
C ALA A 28 -3.21 -1.47 5.38
N ASP A 29 -3.45 -2.56 4.68
CA ASP A 29 -2.61 -3.75 4.73
C ASP A 29 -1.94 -4.00 3.39
N LEU A 30 -0.72 -4.52 3.45
CA LEU A 30 -0.03 -5.10 2.31
C LEU A 30 0.14 -6.60 2.51
N SER A 31 -0.16 -7.38 1.48
CA SER A 31 0.03 -8.82 1.51
C SER A 31 0.78 -9.37 0.30
N SER A 32 1.65 -10.33 0.57
CA SER A 32 2.41 -11.09 -0.42
C SER A 32 2.53 -12.54 0.04
N GLY A 33 1.87 -13.45 -0.68
CA GLY A 33 1.75 -14.86 -0.29
C GLY A 33 1.06 -15.02 1.06
N ARG A 34 1.81 -15.50 2.07
CA ARG A 34 1.31 -15.73 3.44
C ARG A 34 1.53 -14.56 4.41
N TYR A 35 2.26 -13.54 3.97
CA TYR A 35 2.66 -12.42 4.80
C TYR A 35 1.65 -11.28 4.63
N ILE A 36 1.23 -10.72 5.75
CA ILE A 36 0.38 -9.53 5.83
C ILE A 36 1.09 -8.57 6.77
N VAL A 37 1.26 -7.32 6.35
CA VAL A 37 1.94 -6.28 7.11
C VAL A 37 1.19 -4.97 7.00
N ASP A 38 1.34 -4.13 8.02
CA ASP A 38 0.82 -2.76 8.02
C ASP A 38 1.48 -1.94 6.90
N ALA A 39 0.68 -1.32 6.03
CA ALA A 39 1.15 -0.51 4.90
C ALA A 39 1.92 0.76 5.33
N LYS A 40 1.83 1.15 6.61
CA LYS A 40 2.57 2.26 7.23
C LYS A 40 3.93 1.82 7.79
N SER A 41 4.20 0.52 7.86
CA SER A 41 5.45 -0.02 8.41
C SER A 41 6.48 -0.25 7.31
N ILE A 42 7.44 0.68 7.17
CA ILE A 42 8.55 0.53 6.23
C ILE A 42 9.33 -0.79 6.43
N MET A 43 9.54 -1.20 7.69
CA MET A 43 10.20 -2.47 8.01
C MET A 43 9.36 -3.68 7.61
N GLY A 44 8.03 -3.59 7.78
CA GLY A 44 7.09 -4.62 7.32
C GLY A 44 7.14 -4.81 5.81
N ILE A 45 7.15 -3.72 5.04
CA ILE A 45 7.21 -3.78 3.57
C ILE A 45 8.50 -4.44 3.08
N PHE A 46 9.65 -4.14 3.70
CA PHE A 46 10.90 -4.79 3.36
C PHE A 46 10.95 -6.30 3.68
N SER A 47 10.02 -6.80 4.50
CA SER A 47 9.89 -8.24 4.77
C SER A 47 9.07 -8.99 3.71
N LEU A 48 8.39 -8.27 2.81
CA LEU A 48 7.61 -8.85 1.72
C LEU A 48 8.48 -9.19 0.50
N ASP A 49 8.03 -10.14 -0.31
CA ASP A 49 8.57 -10.34 -1.66
C ASP A 49 8.02 -9.24 -2.60
N LEU A 50 8.85 -8.25 -2.88
CA LEU A 50 8.56 -7.11 -3.78
C LEU A 50 8.93 -7.39 -5.25
N SER A 51 9.39 -8.60 -5.58
CA SER A 51 9.72 -8.97 -6.97
C SER A 51 8.49 -9.14 -7.85
N ARG A 52 7.30 -9.18 -7.24
CA ARG A 52 5.99 -9.36 -7.87
C ARG A 52 5.00 -8.34 -7.31
N PRO A 53 3.89 -8.08 -8.01
CA PRO A 53 2.82 -7.25 -7.47
C PRO A 53 2.35 -7.75 -6.11
N ILE A 54 2.19 -6.84 -5.16
CA ILE A 54 1.66 -7.12 -3.82
C ILE A 54 0.25 -6.55 -3.70
N LYS A 55 -0.58 -7.20 -2.90
CA LYS A 55 -1.97 -6.77 -2.72
C LYS A 55 -2.03 -5.72 -1.62
N LEU A 56 -2.62 -4.58 -1.95
CA LEU A 56 -2.96 -3.49 -1.04
C LEU A 56 -4.45 -3.56 -0.71
N GLU A 57 -4.78 -3.57 0.58
CA GLU A 57 -6.15 -3.54 1.08
C GLU A 57 -6.35 -2.28 1.92
N LEU A 58 -7.28 -1.42 1.48
CA LEU A 58 -7.63 -0.19 2.17
C LEU A 58 -8.93 -0.37 2.93
N HIS A 59 -8.87 -0.20 4.25
CA HIS A 59 -10.00 -0.31 5.17
C HIS A 59 -10.75 1.01 5.31
N CYS A 60 -11.13 1.59 4.17
CA CYS A 60 -12.00 2.75 4.11
C CYS A 60 -13.44 2.26 4.25
N ASN A 61 -14.08 2.63 5.36
CA ASN A 61 -15.55 2.65 5.45
C ASN A 61 -16.06 3.91 4.71
N GLU A 62 -17.36 4.16 4.69
CA GLU A 62 -18.05 5.17 3.83
C GLU A 62 -17.47 6.61 3.85
N ASP A 63 -16.58 6.93 4.79
CA ASP A 63 -15.77 8.14 4.78
C ASP A 63 -14.71 8.11 3.67
N HIS A 64 -14.63 9.20 2.90
CA HIS A 64 -13.65 9.47 1.83
C HIS A 64 -12.16 9.49 2.30
N CYS A 65 -11.80 8.79 3.36
CA CYS A 65 -10.49 8.79 4.02
C CYS A 65 -9.33 8.30 3.13
N CYS A 66 -9.63 7.67 2.00
CA CYS A 66 -8.65 7.06 1.10
C CYS A 66 -8.47 7.78 -0.24
N ASP A 67 -9.34 8.73 -0.59
CA ASP A 67 -9.35 9.28 -1.95
C ASP A 67 -8.05 10.03 -2.26
N GLY A 68 -7.55 10.82 -1.30
CA GLY A 68 -6.26 11.50 -1.45
C GLY A 68 -5.04 10.59 -1.38
N PHE A 69 -5.17 9.36 -0.88
CA PHE A 69 -4.08 8.39 -0.88
C PHE A 69 -3.97 7.67 -2.21
N VAL A 70 -5.10 7.23 -2.78
CA VAL A 70 -5.14 6.55 -4.09
C VAL A 70 -4.48 7.44 -5.16
N ASP A 71 -4.73 8.74 -5.14
CA ASP A 71 -4.07 9.70 -6.04
C ASP A 71 -2.54 9.75 -5.91
N LYS A 72 -2.00 9.61 -4.69
CA LYS A 72 -0.55 9.62 -4.43
C LYS A 72 0.15 8.34 -4.88
N ILE A 73 -0.58 7.23 -5.00
CA ILE A 73 -0.02 5.91 -5.31
C ILE A 73 -0.36 5.41 -6.72
N LYS A 74 -1.00 6.23 -7.57
CA LYS A 74 -1.37 5.84 -8.95
C LYS A 74 -0.23 5.23 -9.74
N ASP A 75 0.98 5.77 -9.60
CA ASP A 75 2.18 5.27 -10.28
C ASP A 75 2.60 3.85 -9.87
N PHE A 76 2.14 3.40 -8.69
CA PHE A 76 2.43 2.08 -8.15
C PHE A 76 1.35 1.05 -8.51
N ILE A 77 0.12 1.48 -8.85
CA ILE A 77 -1.00 0.60 -9.15
C ILE A 77 -0.76 -0.08 -10.50
N VAL A 78 -0.89 -1.40 -10.51
CA VAL A 78 -0.80 -2.22 -11.73
C VAL A 78 -2.13 -2.88 -12.09
N GLU A 79 -3.00 -3.17 -11.10
CA GLU A 79 -4.36 -3.71 -11.29
C GLU A 79 -5.28 -3.19 -10.17
N GLU A 80 -6.59 -3.04 -10.46
CA GLU A 80 -7.65 -2.65 -9.51
C GLU A 80 -8.52 -3.85 -9.11
#